data_AF-A0A840SPF4-F1
#
_entry.id   AF-A0A840SPF4-F1
#
_cell.length_a   1.000
_cell.length_b   1.000
_cell.length_c   1.000
_cell.angle_alpha   90.00
_cell.angle_beta   90.00
_cell.angle_gamma   90.00
#
_symmetry.space_group_name_H-M   'P 1'
#
loop_
_entity.id
_entity.type
_entity.pdbx_description
1 polymer ?
#
loop_
_entity_poly.entity_id
_entity_poly.type
_entity_poly.pdbx_seq_one_letter_code
_entity_poly.pdbx_strand_id
1 'polypeptide(L)' 'MWKVIASLAFCAALLAGCGESRSTRVITGAAGGAVAGEVLAGEPLVGAAVGGGIGAVR' A
#
# COMPACT_ATOMS: atom_id res chain seq x y z
N MET A 1 14.58 -10.84 -8.62
CA MET A 1 14.22 -10.79 -7.18
C MET A 1 13.03 -9.87 -6.90
N TRP A 2 12.86 -8.75 -7.62
CA TRP A 2 11.67 -7.86 -7.55
C TRP A 2 10.31 -8.57 -7.67
N LYS A 3 10.18 -9.55 -8.58
CA LYS A 3 8.93 -10.31 -8.81
C LYS A 3 8.38 -10.99 -7.55
N VAL A 4 9.25 -11.46 -6.65
CA VAL A 4 8.85 -12.15 -5.40
C VAL A 4 8.36 -11.15 -4.36
N ILE A 5 8.98 -9.97 -4.30
CA ILE A 5 8.59 -8.86 -3.40
C ILE A 5 7.22 -8.32 -3.80
N ALA A 6 6.97 -8.14 -5.10
CA ALA A 6 5.66 -7.71 -5.61
C ALA A 6 4.55 -8.73 -5.31
N SER A 7 4.85 -10.04 -5.41
CA SER A 7 3.91 -11.12 -5.10
C SER A 7 3.58 -11.18 -3.60
N LEU A 8 4.58 -10.99 -2.73
CA LEU A 8 4.39 -10.89 -1.28
C LEU A 8 3.61 -9.63 -0.89
N ALA A 9 3.87 -8.49 -1.52
CA ALA A 9 3.13 -7.25 -1.31
C ALA A 9 1.66 -7.39 -1.75
N PHE A 10 1.40 -8.11 -2.84
CA PHE A 10 0.05 -8.40 -3.31
C PHE A 10 -0.70 -9.35 -2.36
N CYS A 11 -0.04 -10.42 -1.87
CA CYS A 11 -0.59 -11.29 -0.82
C CYS A 11 -0.83 -10.53 0.49
N ALA A 12 0.07 -9.63 0.89
CA ALA A 12 -0.10 -8.80 2.08
C ALA A 12 -1.23 -7.78 1.93
N ALA A 13 -1.44 -7.22 0.73
CA ALA A 13 -2.57 -6.35 0.41
C ALA A 13 -3.91 -7.10 0.43
N LEU A 14 -3.93 -8.37 -0.03
CA LEU A 14 -5.10 -9.25 0.10
C LEU A 14 -5.39 -9.60 1.56
N LEU A 15 -4.37 -9.82 2.39
CA LEU A 15 -4.53 -9.96 3.84
C LEU A 15 -4.94 -8.65 4.54
N ALA A 16 -4.51 -7.50 4.03
CA ALA A 16 -4.86 -6.19 4.57
C ALA A 16 -6.26 -5.71 4.18
N GLY A 17 -6.78 -6.14 3.02
CA GLY A 17 -8.20 -6.07 2.69
C GLY A 17 -9.06 -6.94 3.63
N CYS A 18 -8.46 -7.98 4.22
CA CYS A 18 -9.01 -8.75 5.34
C CYS A 18 -8.70 -8.11 6.72
N GLY A 19 -8.04 -6.96 6.75
CA GLY A 19 -7.77 -6.19 7.95
C GLY A 19 -9.08 -5.65 8.51
N GLU A 20 -9.58 -6.30 9.57
CA GLU A 20 -10.83 -5.98 10.26
C GLU A 20 -10.91 -4.49 10.66
N SER A 21 -9.77 -3.82 10.84
CA SER A 21 -9.66 -2.43 11.30
C SER A 21 -9.22 -1.45 10.21
N ARG A 22 -9.90 -0.29 10.15
CA ARG A 22 -9.59 0.82 9.23
C ARG A 22 -8.13 1.27 9.30
N SER A 23 -7.53 1.27 10.47
CA SER A 23 -6.12 1.62 10.67
C SER A 23 -5.17 0.70 9.90
N THR A 24 -5.43 -0.60 9.85
CA THR A 24 -4.60 -1.57 9.13
C THR A 24 -4.59 -1.29 7.63
N ARG A 25 -5.75 -0.99 7.04
CA ARG A 25 -5.89 -0.63 5.62
C ARG A 25 -5.23 0.69 5.28
N VAL A 26 -5.32 1.69 6.15
CA VAL A 26 -4.63 2.98 5.98
C VAL A 26 -3.12 2.79 5.98
N ILE A 27 -2.58 2.04 6.95
CA ILE A 27 -1.14 1.85 7.10
C ILE A 27 -0.56 1.03 5.94
N THR A 28 -1.24 -0.05 5.55
CA THR A 28 -0.79 -0.90 4.43
C THR A 28 -0.99 -0.22 3.08
N GLY A 29 -2.10 0.49 2.90
CA GLY A 29 -2.32 1.36 1.75
C GLY A 29 -1.23 2.42 1.63
N ALA A 30 -0.86 3.07 2.73
CA ALA A 30 0.22 4.04 2.75
C ALA A 30 1.58 3.42 2.43
N ALA A 31 1.88 2.24 2.99
CA ALA A 31 3.13 1.53 2.71
C ALA A 31 3.24 1.11 1.23
N GLY A 32 2.19 0.50 0.67
CA GLY A 32 2.16 0.09 -0.74
C GLY A 32 2.14 1.28 -1.70
N GLY A 33 1.39 2.32 -1.34
CA GLY A 33 1.33 3.57 -2.07
C GLY A 33 2.66 4.30 -2.10
N ALA A 34 3.41 4.34 -0.99
CA ALA A 34 4.73 4.97 -0.93
C ALA A 34 5.71 4.33 -1.90
N VAL A 35 5.75 2.99 -1.92
CA VAL A 35 6.58 2.23 -2.85
C VAL A 35 6.15 2.49 -4.29
N ALA A 36 4.84 2.49 -4.57
CA ALA A 36 4.35 2.79 -5.91
C ALA A 36 4.68 4.23 -6.36
N GLY A 37 4.56 5.22 -5.47
CA GLY A 37 4.86 6.62 -5.75
C GLY A 37 6.34 6.90 -5.99
N GLU A 38 7.21 6.25 -5.21
CA GLU A 38 8.67 6.27 -5.44
C GLU A 38 9.01 5.71 -6.82
N VAL A 39 8.42 4.56 -7.19
CA VAL A 39 8.75 3.86 -8.45
C VAL A 39 8.19 4.57 -9.68
N LEU A 40 6.98 5.14 -9.58
CA LEU A 40 6.30 5.76 -10.71
C LEU A 40 6.72 7.22 -10.93
N ALA A 41 6.96 7.95 -9.85
CA ALA A 41 7.12 9.41 -9.89
C ALA A 41 8.26 9.94 -9.02
N GLY A 42 8.99 9.10 -8.28
CA GLY A 42 9.98 9.56 -7.29
C GLY A 42 9.35 10.32 -6.12
N GLU A 43 8.05 10.14 -5.89
CA GLU A 43 7.25 10.91 -4.94
C GLU A 43 6.64 9.97 -3.88
N PRO A 44 7.43 9.52 -2.90
CA PRO A 44 7.01 8.51 -1.93
C PRO A 44 5.91 9.01 -1.00
N LEU A 45 5.99 10.29 -0.58
CA LEU A 45 5.02 10.90 0.33
C LEU A 45 3.64 11.02 -0.31
N VAL A 46 3.59 11.40 -1.59
CA VAL A 46 2.34 11.50 -2.36
C VAL A 46 1.75 10.11 -2.57
N GLY A 47 2.58 9.15 -2.94
CA GLY A 47 2.18 7.76 -3.05
C GLY A 47 1.59 7.22 -1.74
N ALA A 48 2.23 7.51 -0.60
CA ALA A 48 1.77 7.10 0.72
C ALA A 48 0.43 7.74 1.10
N ALA A 49 0.27 9.04 0.85
CA ALA A 49 -0.95 9.77 1.15
C ALA A 49 -2.13 9.24 0.32
N VAL A 50 -1.92 8.99 -0.98
CA VAL A 50 -2.95 8.45 -1.87
C VAL A 50 -3.30 7.01 -1.50
N GLY A 51 -2.30 6.15 -1.31
CA GLY A 51 -2.53 4.74 -0.96
C GLY A 51 -3.19 4.58 0.41
N GLY A 52 -2.77 5.37 1.40
CA GLY A 52 -3.37 5.38 2.73
C GLY A 52 -4.77 5.99 2.74
N GLY A 53 -4.99 7.03 1.93
CA GLY A 53 -6.31 7.62 1.72
C GLY A 53 -7.29 6.65 1.10
N ILE A 54 -6.88 5.89 0.08
CA ILE A 54 -7.73 4.85 -0.54
C ILE A 54 -8.05 3.74 0.48
N GLY A 55 -7.06 3.32 1.28
CA GLY A 55 -7.26 2.35 2.37
C GLY A 55 -8.08 2.88 3.56
N ALA A 56 -8.29 4.19 3.67
CA ALA A 56 -9.21 4.76 4.66
C ALA A 56 -10.68 4.66 4.24
N VAL A 57 -10.91 4.71 2.92
CA VAL A 57 -12.24 4.78 2.31
C VAL A 57 -12.82 3.38 2.04
N ARG A 58 -11.96 2.41 1.74
CA ARG A 58 -12.33 1.00 1.53
C ARG A 58 -11.46 0.09 2.36
#